data_AF-A0A6J1MBR7-F1
#
_entry.id   AF-A0A6J1MBR7-F1
#
_cell.length_a   1.000
_cell.length_b   1.000
_cell.length_c   1.000
_cell.angle_alpha   90.00
_cell.angle_beta   90.00
_cell.angle_gamma   90.00
#
_symmetry.space_group_name_H-M   'P 1'
#
loop_
_entity.id
_entity.type
_entity.pdbx_description
1 polymer ?
#
loop_
_entity_poly.entity_id
_entity_poly.type
_entity_poly.pdbx_seq_one_letter_code
_entity_poly.pdbx_strand_id
1 'polypeptide(L)'
;MLEAHRMYYKLIRMINEFCEIFKYPLASLLLLLICMTCVTGYSCCRALFGKPLMINAPITECLTLFLNINYLLELYILTLTTNLTSKLHENILHDLRTTFCDSDLVERSNVWLALQITSQNTSINIFGVLNINLQLIFPLVSGIILHIIYIIQSDYNYM
;
A
#
# COMPACT_ATOMS: atom_id res chain seq x y z
N MET A 1 34.51 1.00 0.69
CA MET A 1 33.51 1.19 -0.40
C MET A 1 32.94 -0.12 -0.93
N LEU A 2 33.76 -1.11 -1.29
CA LEU A 2 33.30 -2.36 -1.93
C LEU A 2 32.35 -3.21 -1.05
N GLU A 3 32.55 -3.23 0.27
CA GLU A 3 31.62 -3.87 1.22
C GLU A 3 30.26 -3.17 1.30
N ALA A 4 30.25 -1.83 1.33
CA ALA A 4 29.01 -1.05 1.35
C ALA A 4 28.18 -1.29 0.07
N HIS A 5 28.83 -1.34 -1.09
CA HIS A 5 28.20 -1.71 -2.36
C HIS A 5 27.58 -3.12 -2.29
N ARG A 6 28.28 -4.09 -1.70
CA ARG A 6 27.81 -5.47 -1.59
C ARG A 6 26.65 -5.63 -0.60
N MET A 7 26.67 -4.90 0.52
CA MET A 7 25.57 -4.86 1.48
C MET A 7 24.33 -4.22 0.85
N TYR A 8 24.52 -3.14 0.10
CA TYR A 8 23.43 -2.43 -0.54
C TYR A 8 22.79 -3.25 -1.68
N TYR A 9 23.59 -3.94 -2.50
CA TYR A 9 23.07 -4.88 -3.50
C TYR A 9 22.25 -6.01 -2.86
N LYS A 10 22.70 -6.54 -1.71
CA LYS A 10 21.92 -7.53 -0.94
C LYS A 10 20.60 -6.95 -0.43
N LEU A 11 20.61 -5.73 0.10
CA LEU A 11 19.42 -5.05 0.58
C LEU A 11 18.39 -4.86 -0.55
N ILE A 12 18.85 -4.37 -1.70
CA ILE A 12 18.09 -4.25 -2.93
C ILE A 12 17.42 -5.58 -3.31
N ARG A 13 18.21 -6.65 -3.33
CA ARG A 13 17.70 -7.98 -3.72
C ARG A 13 16.65 -8.48 -2.75
N MET A 14 16.86 -8.30 -1.44
CA MET A 14 15.87 -8.66 -0.42
C MET A 14 14.57 -7.85 -0.59
N ILE A 15 14.66 -6.55 -0.91
CA ILE A 15 13.48 -5.71 -1.16
C ILE A 15 12.70 -6.21 -2.38
N ASN A 16 13.38 -6.54 -3.48
CA ASN A 16 12.71 -7.08 -4.68
C ASN A 16 12.04 -8.43 -4.42
N GLU A 17 12.74 -9.36 -3.76
CA GLU A 17 12.17 -10.66 -3.37
C GLU A 17 10.97 -10.47 -2.43
N PHE A 18 11.05 -9.54 -1.49
CA PHE A 18 9.93 -9.18 -0.60
C PHE A 18 8.74 -8.61 -1.39
N CYS A 19 8.96 -7.66 -2.30
CA CYS A 19 7.89 -7.07 -3.12
C CYS A 19 7.20 -8.11 -4.01
N GLU A 20 7.95 -9.05 -4.58
CA GLU A 20 7.42 -10.15 -5.39
C GLU A 20 6.57 -11.13 -4.59
N ILE A 21 6.95 -11.44 -3.35
CA ILE A 21 6.21 -12.36 -2.48
C ILE A 21 4.95 -11.68 -1.94
N PHE A 22 5.07 -10.43 -1.48
CA PHE A 22 3.99 -9.72 -0.82
C PHE A 22 2.90 -9.22 -1.77
N LYS A 23 3.09 -9.26 -3.10
CA LYS A 23 2.05 -8.84 -4.05
C LYS A 23 0.73 -9.61 -3.91
N TYR A 24 0.78 -10.93 -3.65
CA TYR A 24 -0.43 -11.75 -3.56
C TYR A 24 -1.18 -11.58 -2.22
N PRO A 25 -0.52 -11.69 -1.06
CA PRO A 25 -1.17 -11.45 0.24
C PRO A 25 -1.81 -10.07 0.31
N LEU A 26 -1.16 -9.07 -0.28
CA LEU A 26 -1.61 -7.68 -0.25
C LEU A 26 -2.80 -7.45 -1.18
N ALA A 27 -2.81 -8.09 -2.36
CA ALA A 27 -4.00 -8.12 -3.20
C ALA A 27 -5.21 -8.74 -2.48
N SER A 28 -5.01 -9.87 -1.78
CA SER A 28 -6.08 -10.50 -1.01
C SER A 28 -6.56 -9.64 0.16
N LEU A 29 -5.64 -8.94 0.83
CA LEU A 29 -5.95 -8.05 1.94
C LEU A 29 -6.76 -6.83 1.46
N LEU A 30 -6.39 -6.24 0.32
CA LEU A 30 -7.14 -5.15 -0.30
C LEU A 30 -8.55 -5.57 -0.70
N LEU A 31 -8.69 -6.75 -1.31
CA LEU A 31 -10.00 -7.29 -1.68
C LEU A 31 -10.88 -7.52 -0.45
N LEU A 32 -10.31 -8.15 0.59
CA LEU A 32 -11.01 -8.40 1.85
C LEU A 32 -11.43 -7.08 2.49
N LEU A 33 -10.54 -6.09 2.54
CA LEU A 33 -10.82 -4.78 3.08
C LEU A 33 -11.96 -4.09 2.33
N ILE A 34 -11.96 -4.10 1.00
CA ILE A 34 -13.04 -3.50 0.20
C ILE A 34 -14.37 -4.19 0.51
N CYS A 35 -14.42 -5.52 0.47
CA CYS A 35 -15.62 -6.29 0.75
C CYS A 35 -16.18 -5.99 2.15
N MET A 36 -15.33 -6.07 3.17
CA MET A 36 -15.74 -5.87 4.56
C MET A 36 -16.13 -4.41 4.82
N THR A 37 -15.43 -3.44 4.21
CA THR A 37 -15.76 -2.01 4.37
C THR A 37 -17.10 -1.69 3.71
N CYS A 38 -17.39 -2.22 2.52
CA CYS A 38 -18.69 -2.06 1.86
C CYS A 38 -19.84 -2.60 2.72
N VAL A 39 -19.70 -3.80 3.30
CA VAL A 39 -20.71 -4.41 4.17
C VAL A 39 -20.93 -3.55 5.42
N THR A 40 -19.85 -3.17 6.12
CA THR A 40 -19.98 -2.33 7.32
C THR A 40 -20.54 -0.95 7.04
N GLY A 41 -20.15 -0.34 5.92
CA GLY A 41 -20.62 0.98 5.51
C GLY A 41 -22.10 0.98 5.19
N TYR A 42 -22.57 -0.04 4.47
CA TYR A 42 -24.00 -0.24 4.21
C TYR A 42 -24.81 -0.42 5.52
N SER A 43 -24.37 -1.31 6.41
CA SER A 43 -25.03 -1.52 7.71
C SER A 43 -25.07 -0.24 8.55
N CYS A 44 -23.96 0.51 8.58
CA CYS A 44 -23.88 1.79 9.29
C CYS A 44 -24.83 2.85 8.70
N CYS A 45 -24.86 3.01 7.37
CA CYS A 45 -25.79 3.92 6.71
C CYS A 45 -27.25 3.54 6.97
N ARG A 46 -27.58 2.24 6.93
CA ARG A 46 -28.93 1.76 7.28
C ARG A 46 -29.28 1.97 8.75
N ALA A 47 -28.33 1.86 9.67
CA ALA A 47 -28.56 2.15 11.08
C ALA A 47 -28.82 3.65 11.34
N LEU A 48 -28.14 4.53 10.59
CA LEU A 48 -28.32 5.99 10.70
C LEU A 48 -29.61 6.50 10.03
N PHE A 49 -30.00 5.93 8.89
CA PHE A 49 -31.09 6.44 8.05
C PHE A 49 -32.33 5.53 7.96
N GLY A 50 -32.30 4.31 8.50
CA GLY A 50 -33.38 3.31 8.41
C GLY A 50 -33.81 2.71 9.76
N LYS A 51 -34.87 1.88 9.75
CA LYS A 51 -35.32 1.16 10.96
C LYS A 51 -34.31 0.05 11.34
N PRO A 52 -33.93 -0.08 12.63
CA PRO A 52 -32.88 -1.01 13.06
C PRO A 52 -33.30 -2.46 12.82
N LEU A 53 -32.42 -3.28 12.25
CA LEU A 53 -32.80 -4.62 11.79
C LEU A 53 -32.88 -5.66 12.91
N MET A 54 -32.12 -5.58 14.00
CA MET A 54 -32.25 -6.49 15.16
C MET A 54 -31.50 -6.02 16.41
N ILE A 55 -32.01 -6.46 17.58
CA ILE A 55 -31.55 -6.12 18.95
C ILE A 55 -30.11 -6.63 19.26
N ASN A 56 -29.57 -7.58 18.48
CA ASN A 56 -28.21 -8.14 18.64
C ASN A 56 -27.19 -7.67 17.57
N ALA A 57 -27.56 -6.77 16.66
CA ALA A 57 -26.69 -6.23 15.61
C ALA A 57 -25.48 -5.38 16.07
N PRO A 58 -25.49 -4.64 17.21
CA PRO A 58 -24.45 -3.64 17.46
C PRO A 58 -23.07 -4.27 17.76
N ILE A 59 -23.04 -5.49 18.31
CA ILE A 59 -21.77 -6.15 18.67
C ILE A 59 -21.04 -6.66 17.43
N THR A 60 -21.76 -7.26 16.47
CA THR A 60 -21.18 -7.75 15.22
C THR A 60 -20.75 -6.61 14.30
N GLU A 61 -21.49 -5.50 14.30
CA GLU A 61 -21.12 -4.27 13.59
C GLU A 61 -19.87 -3.62 14.19
N CYS A 62 -19.75 -3.58 15.52
CA CYS A 62 -18.57 -3.03 16.19
C CYS A 62 -17.31 -3.90 15.94
N LEU A 63 -17.45 -5.23 15.98
CA LEU A 63 -16.35 -6.16 15.66
C LEU A 63 -15.86 -5.99 14.21
N THR A 64 -16.78 -5.87 13.25
CA THR A 64 -16.42 -5.69 11.84
C THR A 64 -15.80 -4.32 11.57
N LEU A 65 -16.26 -3.26 12.25
CA LEU A 65 -15.58 -1.95 12.23
C LEU A 65 -14.16 -2.03 12.79
N PHE A 66 -13.98 -2.69 13.93
CA PHE A 66 -12.65 -2.86 14.54
C PHE A 66 -11.70 -3.64 13.61
N LEU A 67 -12.17 -4.72 12.97
CA LEU A 67 -11.38 -5.45 11.98
C LEU A 67 -11.00 -4.58 10.78
N ASN A 68 -11.94 -3.78 10.25
CA ASN A 68 -11.65 -2.86 9.14
C ASN A 68 -10.62 -1.78 9.51
N ILE A 69 -10.67 -1.24 10.73
CA ILE A 69 -9.67 -0.29 11.23
C ILE A 69 -8.29 -0.95 11.29
N ASN A 70 -8.20 -2.20 11.77
CA ASN A 70 -6.92 -2.92 11.81
C ASN A 70 -6.36 -3.16 10.40
N TYR A 71 -7.17 -3.61 9.45
CA TYR A 71 -6.73 -3.81 8.06
C TYR A 71 -6.32 -2.50 7.37
N LEU A 72 -7.01 -1.40 7.65
CA LEU A 72 -6.61 -0.07 7.19
C LEU A 72 -5.27 0.37 7.79
N LEU A 73 -5.06 0.10 9.09
CA LEU A 73 -3.80 0.42 9.77
C LEU A 73 -2.65 -0.39 9.19
N GLU A 74 -2.84 -1.69 8.94
CA GLU A 74 -1.84 -2.54 8.29
C GLU A 74 -1.49 -2.02 6.89
N LEU A 75 -2.49 -1.69 6.07
CA LEU A 75 -2.29 -1.11 4.75
C LEU A 75 -1.55 0.23 4.83
N TYR A 76 -1.88 1.07 5.82
CA TYR A 76 -1.24 2.36 6.05
C TYR A 76 0.22 2.19 6.45
N ILE A 77 0.54 1.31 7.40
CA ILE A 77 1.92 1.00 7.81
C ILE A 77 2.72 0.52 6.60
N LEU A 78 2.15 -0.37 5.79
CA LEU A 78 2.81 -0.90 4.60
C LEU A 78 3.03 0.16 3.52
N THR A 79 2.08 1.08 3.37
CA THR A 79 2.24 2.23 2.45
C THR A 79 3.26 3.25 2.98
N LEU A 80 3.37 3.38 4.30
CA LEU A 80 4.38 4.23 4.94
C LEU A 80 5.79 3.63 4.76
N THR A 81 5.95 2.32 4.92
CA THR A 81 7.23 1.65 4.71
C THR A 81 7.67 1.72 3.26
N THR A 82 6.77 1.51 2.28
CA THR A 82 7.12 1.70 0.86
C THR A 82 7.56 3.13 0.56
N ASN A 83 6.87 4.13 1.11
CA ASN A 83 7.24 5.53 0.93
C ASN A 83 8.59 5.87 1.59
N LEU A 84 8.86 5.37 2.80
CA LEU A 84 10.15 5.54 3.46
C LEU A 84 11.28 4.86 2.69
N THR A 85 11.05 3.65 2.18
CA THR A 85 12.01 2.94 1.32
C THR A 85 12.29 3.74 0.06
N SER A 86 11.27 4.31 -0.59
CA SER A 86 11.45 5.17 -1.76
C SER A 86 12.27 6.42 -1.45
N LYS A 87 12.00 7.11 -0.34
CA LYS A 87 12.80 8.28 0.09
C LYS A 87 14.24 7.92 0.43
N LEU A 88 14.45 6.81 1.11
CA LEU A 88 15.78 6.32 1.46
C LEU A 88 16.57 5.96 0.19
N HIS A 89 15.89 5.39 -0.81
CA HIS A 89 16.46 5.11 -2.14
C HIS A 89 16.88 6.39 -2.88
N GLU A 90 16.02 7.41 -2.88
CA GLU A 90 16.32 8.72 -3.48
C GLU A 90 17.49 9.42 -2.78
N ASN A 91 17.54 9.39 -1.44
CA ASN A 91 18.64 9.98 -0.67
C ASN A 91 19.97 9.28 -0.97
N ILE A 92 19.98 7.94 -1.03
CA ILE A 92 21.20 7.19 -1.35
C ILE A 92 21.65 7.45 -2.80
N LEU A 93 20.72 7.58 -3.73
CA LEU A 93 21.04 7.99 -5.11
C LEU A 93 21.67 9.39 -5.12
N HIS A 94 21.14 10.31 -4.32
CA HIS A 94 21.67 11.66 -4.20
C HIS A 94 23.10 11.66 -3.63
N ASP A 95 23.32 10.95 -2.52
CA ASP A 95 24.64 10.83 -1.89
C ASP A 95 25.67 10.17 -2.82
N LEU A 96 25.28 9.13 -3.56
CA LEU A 96 26.15 8.49 -4.55
C LEU A 96 26.52 9.41 -5.72
N ARG A 97 25.65 10.36 -6.08
CA ARG A 97 25.91 11.35 -7.14
C ARG A 97 26.74 12.54 -6.67
N THR A 98 26.67 12.90 -5.39
CA THR A 98 27.42 14.05 -4.83
C THR A 98 28.80 13.65 -4.33
N THR A 99 28.99 12.38 -3.97
CA THR A 99 30.29 11.84 -3.53
C THR A 99 31.19 11.53 -4.74
N PHE A 100 31.74 12.56 -5.37
CA PHE A 100 32.81 12.40 -6.36
C PHE A 100 34.13 12.13 -5.62
N CYS A 101 34.66 10.92 -5.76
CA CYS A 101 36.04 10.60 -5.37
C CYS A 101 36.97 10.77 -6.57
N ASP A 102 38.20 11.23 -6.35
CA ASP A 102 39.26 11.47 -7.36
C ASP A 102 39.74 10.21 -8.14
N SER A 103 39.02 9.10 -8.04
CA SER A 103 39.38 7.80 -8.62
C SER A 103 38.36 7.42 -9.68
N ASP A 104 38.78 7.40 -10.95
CA ASP A 104 37.99 6.98 -12.12
C ASP A 104 37.28 5.63 -11.93
N LEU A 105 37.90 4.72 -11.17
CA LEU A 105 37.36 3.40 -10.86
C LEU A 105 36.17 3.47 -9.88
N VAL A 106 36.26 4.35 -8.89
CA VAL A 106 35.18 4.58 -7.91
C VAL A 106 34.04 5.36 -8.54
N GLU A 107 34.36 6.33 -9.41
CA GLU A 107 33.35 7.06 -10.16
C GLU A 107 32.54 6.13 -11.08
N ARG A 108 33.21 5.27 -11.85
CA ARG A 108 32.51 4.27 -12.68
C ARG A 108 31.66 3.30 -11.86
N SER A 109 32.14 2.82 -10.71
CA SER A 109 31.33 1.91 -9.87
C SER A 109 30.09 2.62 -9.33
N ASN A 110 30.22 3.87 -8.89
CA ASN A 110 29.10 4.66 -8.39
C ASN A 110 28.07 4.94 -9.49
N VAL A 111 28.50 5.23 -10.72
CA VAL A 111 27.60 5.43 -11.88
C VAL A 111 26.83 4.17 -12.22
N TRP A 112 27.50 3.01 -12.27
CA TRP A 112 26.82 1.72 -12.52
C TRP A 112 25.83 1.38 -11.42
N LEU A 113 26.16 1.69 -10.17
CA LEU A 113 25.28 1.44 -9.03
C LEU A 113 24.08 2.39 -9.05
N ALA A 114 24.27 3.68 -9.36
CA ALA A 114 23.20 4.64 -9.55
C ALA A 114 22.24 4.24 -10.69
N LEU A 115 22.78 3.66 -11.78
CA LEU A 115 21.98 3.11 -12.88
C LEU A 115 21.16 1.89 -12.43
N GLN A 116 21.75 0.97 -11.66
CA GLN A 116 21.02 -0.17 -11.11
C GLN A 116 19.90 0.29 -10.18
N ILE A 117 20.20 1.24 -9.28
CA ILE A 117 19.26 1.87 -8.35
C ILE A 117 18.09 2.51 -9.10
N THR A 118 18.35 3.33 -10.12
CA THR A 118 17.29 4.00 -10.89
C THR A 118 16.39 3.04 -11.66
N SER A 119 16.91 1.86 -12.06
CA SER A 119 16.09 0.84 -12.74
C SER A 119 15.18 0.04 -11.79
N GLN A 120 15.34 0.18 -10.48
CA GLN A 120 14.60 -0.62 -9.51
C GLN A 120 13.25 0.00 -9.15
N ASN A 121 12.20 -0.84 -9.18
CA ASN A 121 10.92 -0.47 -8.61
C ASN A 121 11.00 -0.50 -7.08
N THR A 122 11.09 0.67 -6.46
CA THR A 122 10.97 0.85 -5.00
C THR A 122 9.54 0.72 -4.49
N SER A 123 8.59 0.59 -5.42
CA SER A 123 7.17 0.47 -5.13
C SER A 123 6.70 -0.97 -5.27
N ILE A 124 5.87 -1.40 -4.31
CA ILE A 124 5.16 -2.67 -4.41
C ILE A 124 4.07 -2.49 -5.47
N ASN A 125 4.28 -3.09 -6.63
CA ASN A 125 3.31 -3.11 -7.72
C ASN A 125 2.52 -4.42 -7.67
N ILE A 126 1.23 -4.32 -7.42
CA ILE A 126 0.31 -5.47 -7.48
C ILE A 126 -0.09 -5.67 -8.93
N PHE A 127 0.32 -6.80 -9.51
CA PHE A 127 0.05 -7.20 -10.90
C PHE A 127 0.42 -6.16 -11.97
N GLY A 128 1.29 -5.21 -11.65
CA GLY A 128 1.65 -4.10 -12.55
C GLY A 128 0.55 -3.04 -12.74
N VAL A 129 -0.57 -3.14 -12.02
CA VAL A 129 -1.72 -2.24 -12.15
C VAL A 129 -1.85 -1.31 -10.94
N LEU A 130 -1.69 -1.82 -9.73
CA LEU A 130 -1.84 -1.04 -8.50
C LEU A 130 -0.47 -0.81 -7.89
N ASN A 131 -0.04 0.45 -7.88
CA ASN A 131 1.15 0.87 -7.16
C ASN A 131 0.76 1.29 -5.73
N ILE A 132 1.34 0.63 -4.73
CA ILE A 132 1.07 0.92 -3.32
C ILE A 132 1.80 2.20 -2.91
N ASN A 133 1.07 3.29 -3.03
CA ASN A 133 1.45 4.64 -2.67
C ASN A 133 0.34 5.24 -1.79
N LEU A 134 0.67 6.25 -0.97
CA LEU A 134 -0.31 7.11 -0.30
C LEU A 134 -1.37 7.65 -1.28
N GLN A 135 -1.01 7.88 -2.55
CA GLN A 135 -1.94 8.28 -3.60
C GLN A 135 -3.00 7.23 -3.93
N LEU A 136 -2.78 5.95 -3.62
CA LEU A 136 -3.77 4.86 -3.81
C LEU A 136 -4.91 4.94 -2.77
N ILE A 137 -4.65 5.54 -1.61
CA ILE A 137 -5.63 5.60 -0.52
C ILE A 137 -6.86 6.41 -0.95
N PHE A 138 -6.67 7.54 -1.62
CA PHE A 138 -7.76 8.39 -2.09
C PHE A 138 -8.71 7.71 -3.09
N PRO A 139 -8.25 7.12 -4.22
CA PRO A 139 -9.11 6.40 -5.15
C PRO A 139 -9.74 5.16 -4.50
N LEU A 140 -9.05 4.49 -3.58
CA LEU A 140 -9.61 3.34 -2.85
C LEU A 140 -10.77 3.77 -1.95
N VAL A 141 -10.59 4.80 -1.12
CA VAL A 141 -11.63 5.30 -0.21
C VAL A 141 -12.82 5.86 -0.99
N SER A 142 -12.57 6.67 -2.03
CA SER A 142 -13.66 7.21 -2.86
C SER A 142 -14.44 6.11 -3.61
N GLY A 143 -13.75 5.09 -4.13
CA GLY A 143 -14.38 3.93 -4.75
C GLY A 143 -15.27 3.15 -3.77
N ILE A 144 -14.79 2.91 -2.55
CA ILE A 144 -15.56 2.26 -1.48
C ILE A 144 -16.82 3.06 -1.15
N ILE A 145 -16.71 4.38 -0.95
CA ILE A 145 -17.85 5.25 -0.67
C ILE A 145 -18.87 5.18 -1.80
N LEU A 146 -18.42 5.25 -3.05
CA LEU A 146 -19.29 5.20 -4.22
C LEU A 146 -20.02 3.86 -4.34
N HIS A 147 -19.35 2.74 -4.03
CA HIS A 147 -19.97 1.42 -3.94
C HIS A 147 -21.01 1.33 -2.82
N ILE A 148 -20.73 1.88 -1.64
CA ILE A 148 -21.72 1.93 -0.54
C ILE A 148 -22.96 2.70 -0.99
N ILE A 149 -22.79 3.88 -1.59
CA ILE A 149 -23.91 4.68 -2.12
C ILE A 149 -24.70 3.89 -3.16
N TYR A 150 -24.02 3.22 -4.09
CA TYR A 150 -24.66 2.41 -5.12
C TYR A 150 -25.48 1.25 -4.52
N ILE A 151 -24.92 0.52 -3.54
CA ILE A 151 -25.63 -0.57 -2.85
C ILE A 151 -26.90 -0.02 -2.19
N ILE A 152 -26.80 1.10 -1.47
CA ILE A 152 -27.95 1.74 -0.83
C ILE A 152 -29.01 2.14 -1.87
N GLN A 153 -28.61 2.82 -2.96
CA GLN A 153 -29.52 3.21 -4.02
C GLN A 153 -30.21 2.01 -4.68
N SER A 154 -29.47 0.93 -4.90
CA SER A 154 -30.03 -0.30 -5.47
C SER A 154 -31.07 -0.94 -4.54
N ASP A 155 -30.83 -0.96 -3.24
CA ASP A 155 -31.76 -1.50 -2.25
C ASP A 155 -33.06 -0.68 -2.19
N TYR A 156 -32.97 0.66 -2.28
CA TYR A 156 -34.15 1.53 -2.33
C TYR A 156 -34.94 1.45 -3.63
N ASN A 157 -34.30 1.15 -4.77
CA ASN A 157 -35.00 1.03 -6.05
C ASN A 157 -35.72 -0.33 -6.22
N TYR A 158 -35.33 -1.34 -5.43
CA TYR A 158 -35.94 -2.67 -5.44
C TYR A 158 -37.03 -2.86 -4.37
N MET A 159 -37.19 -1.90 -3.45
CA MET A 159 -38.31 -1.83 -2.49
C MET A 159 -39.43 -0.91 -2.98
#